data_AF-A0A848SXY4-F1
#
_entry.id   AF-A0A848SXY4-F1
#
_cell.length_a   1.000
_cell.length_b   1.000
_cell.length_c   1.000
_cell.angle_alpha   90.00
_cell.angle_beta   90.00
_cell.angle_gamma   90.00
#
_symmetry.space_group_name_H-M   'P 1'
#
loop_
_entity.id
_entity.type
_entity.pdbx_description
1 polymer ?
#
loop_
_entity_poly.entity_id
_entity_poly.type
_entity_poly.pdbx_seq_one_letter_code
_entity_poly.pdbx_strand_id
1 'polypeptide(L)'
;MLKSKIVPILSAVSLAALASSAQAGTRVDNDMSNCRAGADGTAALVRLIGFKQGTGRVRVQSYSGSGNWLERGQWLHRVEVPVNRSGRDMTVCLPLPGPGSYGIAVRHDLNSNNRSDRRDGGGFSRNPDISFPFNMEPDYGEVAFRANSGVNNVRIVLNYLQGTSVEPIRR
;
A
#
# COMPACT_ATOMS: atom_id res chain seq x y z
N MET A 1 49.09 -57.02 23.39
CA MET A 1 48.72 -55.70 23.96
C MET A 1 48.00 -54.88 22.90
N LEU A 2 46.67 -54.92 22.88
CA LEU A 2 45.82 -54.23 21.89
C LEU A 2 45.50 -52.81 22.42
N LYS A 3 46.00 -51.76 21.76
CA LYS A 3 45.70 -50.36 22.09
C LYS A 3 44.50 -49.89 21.26
N SER A 4 43.34 -49.82 21.90
CA SER A 4 42.12 -49.24 21.34
C SER A 4 42.23 -47.70 21.31
N LYS A 5 42.01 -47.07 20.16
CA LYS A 5 41.96 -45.61 20.02
C LYS A 5 40.50 -45.18 19.92
N ILE A 6 40.00 -44.55 20.98
CA ILE A 6 38.67 -43.93 21.04
C ILE A 6 38.75 -42.60 20.27
N VAL A 7 37.85 -42.41 19.30
CA VAL A 7 37.67 -41.15 18.58
C VAL A 7 36.48 -40.41 19.21
N PRO A 8 36.62 -39.16 19.68
CA PRO A 8 35.50 -38.42 20.21
C PRO A 8 34.68 -37.83 19.06
N ILE A 9 33.38 -38.08 19.07
CA ILE A 9 32.41 -37.48 18.14
C ILE A 9 32.08 -36.09 18.68
N LEU A 10 32.51 -35.05 17.97
CA LEU A 10 32.18 -33.66 18.27
C LEU A 10 30.79 -33.35 17.69
N SER A 11 29.75 -33.34 18.52
CA SER A 11 28.41 -32.91 18.12
C SER A 11 28.36 -31.38 18.01
N ALA A 12 28.37 -30.86 16.79
CA ALA A 12 28.13 -29.45 16.51
C ALA A 12 26.61 -29.16 16.62
N VAL A 13 26.19 -28.45 17.67
CA VAL A 13 24.83 -27.91 17.79
C VAL A 13 24.77 -26.61 17.01
N SER A 14 24.25 -26.66 15.79
CA SER A 14 24.02 -25.48 14.96
C SER A 14 22.80 -24.70 15.48
N LEU A 15 23.04 -23.53 16.08
CA LEU A 15 22.00 -22.55 16.41
C LEU A 15 21.49 -21.92 15.10
N ALA A 16 20.34 -22.36 14.60
CA ALA A 16 19.66 -21.70 13.49
C ALA A 16 19.07 -20.37 13.99
N ALA A 17 19.71 -19.25 13.64
CA ALA A 17 19.12 -17.92 13.82
C ALA A 17 17.91 -17.78 12.90
N LEU A 18 16.70 -17.79 13.47
CA LEU A 18 15.47 -17.42 12.77
C LEU A 18 15.52 -15.91 12.51
N ALA A 19 15.95 -15.53 11.31
CA ALA A 19 15.71 -14.18 10.82
C ALA A 19 14.19 -13.98 10.67
N SER A 20 13.58 -13.24 11.61
CA SER A 20 12.23 -12.73 11.45
C SER A 20 12.21 -11.79 10.25
N SER A 21 11.87 -12.31 9.07
CA SER A 21 11.42 -11.47 7.98
C SER A 21 10.15 -10.77 8.46
N ALA A 22 10.16 -9.44 8.52
CA ALA A 22 8.95 -8.68 8.74
C ALA A 22 7.92 -9.18 7.72
N GLN A 23 6.84 -9.83 8.17
CA GLN A 23 5.78 -10.28 7.29
C GLN A 23 5.22 -9.03 6.60
N ALA A 24 5.53 -8.88 5.31
CA ALA A 24 4.82 -7.92 4.48
C ALA A 24 3.34 -8.26 4.52
N GLY A 25 2.47 -7.25 4.49
CA GLY A 25 1.02 -7.45 4.45
C GLY A 25 0.51 -8.37 3.34
N THR A 26 -0.81 -8.53 3.28
CA THR A 26 -1.49 -9.46 2.37
C THR A 26 -1.79 -8.81 1.01
N ARG A 27 -1.11 -9.25 -0.05
CA ARG A 27 -1.50 -8.86 -1.41
C ARG A 27 -2.85 -9.48 -1.73
N VAL A 28 -3.76 -8.67 -2.25
CA VAL A 28 -5.11 -9.07 -2.61
C VAL A 28 -5.39 -8.64 -4.05
N ASP A 29 -6.17 -9.45 -4.75
CA ASP A 29 -6.59 -9.14 -6.10
C ASP A 29 -7.61 -8.00 -6.10
N ASN A 30 -7.68 -7.27 -7.22
CA ASN A 30 -8.73 -6.27 -7.42
C ASN A 30 -10.06 -6.97 -7.79
N ASP A 31 -10.68 -7.59 -6.79
CA ASP A 31 -11.99 -8.21 -6.94
C ASP A 31 -13.10 -7.24 -6.55
N MET A 32 -13.76 -6.69 -7.58
CA MET A 32 -14.86 -5.73 -7.43
C MET A 32 -16.09 -6.32 -6.74
N SER A 33 -16.23 -7.66 -6.66
CA SER A 33 -17.36 -8.29 -5.97
C SER A 33 -17.35 -8.04 -4.46
N ASN A 34 -16.17 -7.82 -3.86
CA ASN A 34 -16.00 -7.44 -2.45
C ASN A 34 -16.47 -6.00 -2.15
N CYS A 35 -16.66 -5.18 -3.19
CA CYS A 35 -17.14 -3.81 -3.07
C CYS A 35 -18.50 -3.59 -3.73
N ARG A 36 -19.26 -4.66 -4.03
CA ARG A 36 -20.64 -4.54 -4.52
C ARG A 36 -21.57 -4.11 -3.38
N ALA A 37 -22.68 -3.45 -3.72
CA ALA A 37 -23.71 -3.13 -2.74
C ALA A 37 -24.22 -4.42 -2.07
N GLY A 38 -24.28 -4.40 -0.73
CA GLY A 38 -24.67 -5.57 0.07
C GLY A 38 -23.62 -6.67 0.18
N ALA A 39 -22.36 -6.42 -0.20
CA ALA A 39 -21.26 -7.33 0.12
C ALA A 39 -21.09 -7.49 1.63
N ASP A 40 -20.84 -8.73 2.07
CA ASP A 40 -20.44 -9.02 3.44
C ASP A 40 -19.01 -8.52 3.71
N GLY A 41 -18.68 -8.30 4.99
CA GLY A 41 -17.34 -7.87 5.41
C GLY A 41 -17.16 -6.35 5.44
N THR A 42 -15.92 -5.88 5.26
CA THR A 42 -15.60 -4.44 5.22
C THR A 42 -14.63 -4.18 4.09
N ALA A 43 -14.96 -3.24 3.20
CA ALA A 43 -14.12 -2.89 2.07
C ALA A 43 -14.17 -1.39 1.78
N ALA A 44 -13.12 -0.88 1.12
CA ALA A 44 -13.07 0.45 0.57
C ALA A 44 -13.20 0.38 -0.96
N LEU A 45 -14.25 1.02 -1.50
CA LEU A 45 -14.37 1.28 -2.93
C LEU A 45 -13.61 2.58 -3.22
N VAL A 46 -12.37 2.45 -3.66
CA VAL A 46 -11.43 3.56 -3.82
C VAL A 46 -11.53 4.14 -5.22
N ARG A 47 -12.09 5.34 -5.34
CA ARG A 47 -12.14 6.10 -6.60
C ARG A 47 -10.90 6.98 -6.71
N LEU A 48 -10.01 6.61 -7.62
CA LEU A 48 -8.77 7.30 -7.94
C LEU A 48 -9.01 8.29 -9.08
N ILE A 49 -8.56 9.53 -8.88
CA ILE A 49 -8.87 10.64 -9.78
C ILE A 49 -7.59 11.32 -10.24
N GLY A 50 -7.54 11.67 -11.53
CA GLY A 50 -6.52 12.58 -12.07
C GLY A 50 -5.20 11.92 -12.44
N PHE A 51 -5.22 10.67 -12.93
CA PHE A 51 -4.04 10.04 -13.53
C PHE A 51 -3.38 10.96 -14.56
N LYS A 52 -2.06 11.12 -14.45
CA LYS A 52 -1.25 11.89 -15.39
C LYS A 52 -1.16 11.23 -16.76
N GLN A 53 -1.09 9.89 -16.79
CA GLN A 53 -1.08 9.08 -18.01
C GLN A 53 -1.85 7.78 -17.76
N GLY A 54 -2.46 7.22 -18.81
CA GLY A 54 -3.13 5.91 -18.78
C GLY A 54 -2.16 4.72 -18.90
N THR A 55 -0.93 4.89 -18.42
CA THR A 55 0.16 3.90 -18.48
C THR A 55 0.62 3.59 -17.05
N GLY A 56 1.52 2.63 -16.89
CA GLY A 56 2.07 2.32 -15.58
C GLY A 56 1.17 1.43 -14.73
N ARG A 57 1.48 1.37 -13.43
CA ARG A 57 0.76 0.59 -12.44
C ARG A 57 0.33 1.46 -11.27
N VAL A 58 -0.84 1.17 -10.72
CA VAL A 58 -1.30 1.77 -9.48
C VAL A 58 -1.27 0.77 -8.35
N ARG A 59 -0.74 1.21 -7.21
CA ARG A 59 -0.71 0.47 -5.96
C ARG A 59 -1.57 1.19 -4.95
N VAL A 60 -2.50 0.46 -4.33
CA VAL A 60 -3.39 0.96 -3.27
C VAL A 60 -3.14 0.13 -2.03
N GLN A 61 -2.83 0.77 -0.91
CA GLN A 61 -2.47 0.11 0.35
C GLN A 61 -3.29 0.67 1.51
N SER A 62 -3.75 -0.20 2.40
CA SER A 62 -4.36 0.19 3.67
C SER A 62 -3.37 0.04 4.83
N TYR A 63 -3.52 0.89 5.84
CA TYR A 63 -2.72 0.92 7.06
C TYR A 63 -3.61 1.19 8.28
N SER A 64 -3.24 0.62 9.43
CA SER A 64 -3.87 0.91 10.72
C SER A 64 -2.88 1.56 11.69
N GLY A 65 -3.33 2.63 12.34
CA GLY A 65 -2.55 3.35 13.35
C GLY A 65 -1.34 4.12 12.79
N SER A 66 -0.81 5.02 13.62
CA SER A 66 0.36 5.85 13.27
C SER A 66 1.67 5.05 13.23
N GLY A 67 1.86 4.07 14.13
CA GLY A 67 3.11 3.32 14.24
C GLY A 67 3.45 2.43 13.03
N ASN A 68 2.46 2.16 12.16
CA ASN A 68 2.62 1.37 10.93
C ASN A 68 2.56 2.21 9.66
N TRP A 69 2.23 3.51 9.79
CA TRP A 69 1.87 4.36 8.65
C TRP A 69 3.05 4.50 7.70
N LEU A 70 2.87 4.09 6.44
CA LEU A 70 3.87 4.08 5.35
C LEU A 70 5.14 3.26 5.60
N GLU A 71 5.27 2.65 6.78
CA GLU A 71 6.38 1.76 7.11
C GLU A 71 6.46 0.57 6.17
N ARG A 72 7.71 0.23 5.80
CA ARG A 72 7.95 -0.79 4.77
C ARG A 72 7.43 -2.15 5.25
N GLY A 73 6.47 -2.69 4.52
CA GLY A 73 5.87 -4.00 4.82
C GLY A 73 4.72 -3.95 5.83
N GLN A 74 4.53 -2.85 6.56
CA GLN A 74 3.52 -2.70 7.61
C GLN A 74 2.13 -2.28 7.09
N TRP A 75 1.91 -2.38 5.78
CA TRP A 75 0.59 -2.24 5.20
C TRP A 75 -0.23 -3.50 5.48
N LEU A 76 -1.56 -3.37 5.56
CA LEU A 76 -2.48 -4.47 5.85
C LEU A 76 -2.81 -5.24 4.58
N HIS A 77 -3.51 -4.57 3.64
CA HIS A 77 -3.85 -5.10 2.34
C HIS A 77 -3.26 -4.22 1.23
N ARG A 78 -2.89 -4.85 0.12
CA ARG A 78 -2.35 -4.18 -1.07
C ARG A 78 -3.00 -4.73 -2.32
N VAL A 79 -3.53 -3.83 -3.14
CA VAL A 79 -3.97 -4.11 -4.50
C VAL A 79 -3.01 -3.42 -5.47
N GLU A 80 -2.62 -4.10 -6.55
CA GLU A 80 -1.77 -3.53 -7.59
C GLU A 80 -2.26 -3.89 -8.99
N VAL A 81 -2.72 -2.90 -9.76
CA VAL A 81 -3.35 -3.09 -11.06
C VAL A 81 -2.74 -2.16 -12.13
N PRO A 82 -2.77 -2.53 -13.42
CA PRO A 82 -2.43 -1.59 -14.48
C PRO A 82 -3.40 -0.42 -14.51
N VAL A 83 -2.91 0.77 -14.85
CA VAL A 83 -3.79 1.94 -15.03
C VAL A 83 -4.67 1.73 -16.26
N ASN A 84 -5.95 2.11 -16.14
CA ASN A 84 -6.87 2.06 -17.26
C ASN A 84 -6.45 3.06 -18.35
N ARG A 85 -6.27 2.58 -19.59
CA ARG A 85 -5.88 3.42 -20.75
C ARG A 85 -6.97 4.39 -21.18
N SER A 86 -8.23 4.08 -20.90
CA SER A 86 -9.38 4.78 -21.47
C SER A 86 -9.85 6.00 -20.67
N GLY A 87 -9.19 6.34 -19.55
CA GLY A 87 -9.62 7.45 -18.70
C GLY A 87 -8.57 7.94 -17.73
N ARG A 88 -8.82 9.12 -17.15
CA ARG A 88 -7.96 9.73 -16.12
C ARG A 88 -8.36 9.34 -14.70
N ASP A 89 -9.41 8.56 -14.55
CA ASP A 89 -9.94 8.10 -13.27
C ASP A 89 -10.14 6.58 -13.33
N MET A 90 -9.99 5.89 -12.21
CA MET A 90 -10.36 4.47 -12.10
C MET A 90 -10.80 4.12 -10.69
N THR A 91 -11.48 3.00 -10.54
CA THR A 91 -11.92 2.50 -9.23
C THR A 91 -11.22 1.19 -8.92
N VAL A 92 -10.81 1.05 -7.65
CA VAL A 92 -10.16 -0.14 -7.11
C VAL A 92 -10.93 -0.60 -5.88
N CYS A 93 -11.21 -1.89 -5.77
CA CYS A 93 -11.76 -2.46 -4.56
C CYS A 93 -10.62 -2.88 -3.62
N LEU A 94 -10.60 -2.36 -2.40
CA LEU A 94 -9.62 -2.70 -1.38
C LEU A 94 -10.34 -3.28 -0.16
N PRO A 95 -10.34 -4.62 0.01
CA PRO A 95 -10.82 -5.25 1.25
C PRO A 95 -10.09 -4.68 2.48
N LEU A 96 -10.77 -4.60 3.61
CA LEU A 96 -10.20 -4.20 4.90
C LEU A 96 -10.40 -5.32 5.93
N PRO A 97 -9.55 -5.45 6.96
CA PRO A 97 -9.70 -6.50 7.96
C PRO A 97 -11.04 -6.48 8.74
N GLY A 98 -11.70 -5.32 8.81
CA GLY A 98 -13.00 -5.15 9.48
C GLY A 98 -13.33 -3.66 9.66
N PRO A 99 -14.38 -3.33 10.43
CA PRO A 99 -14.66 -1.96 10.83
C PRO A 99 -13.52 -1.39 11.68
N GLY A 100 -13.12 -0.13 11.43
CA GLY A 100 -11.94 0.43 12.10
C GLY A 100 -11.50 1.77 11.53
N SER A 101 -10.36 2.26 12.02
CA SER A 101 -9.68 3.44 11.49
C SER A 101 -8.58 3.03 10.52
N TYR A 102 -8.58 3.61 9.33
CA TYR A 102 -7.61 3.27 8.28
C TYR A 102 -7.10 4.50 7.54
N GLY A 103 -5.82 4.48 7.20
CA GLY A 103 -5.25 5.35 6.18
C GLY A 103 -5.06 4.55 4.89
N ILE A 104 -5.34 5.14 3.73
CA ILE A 104 -5.05 4.55 2.42
C ILE A 104 -3.98 5.40 1.74
N ALA A 105 -2.93 4.75 1.26
CA ALA A 105 -1.89 5.35 0.44
C ALA A 105 -1.95 4.78 -0.99
N VAL A 106 -1.81 5.67 -1.96
CA VAL A 106 -1.83 5.32 -3.39
C VAL A 106 -0.55 5.79 -4.04
N ARG A 107 0.07 4.92 -4.83
CA ARG A 107 1.18 5.27 -5.72
C ARG A 107 0.83 4.93 -7.16
N HIS A 108 1.01 5.89 -8.06
CA HIS A 108 1.04 5.68 -9.50
C HIS A 108 2.49 5.61 -9.98
N ASP A 109 2.93 4.38 -10.25
CA ASP A 109 4.23 4.06 -10.85
C ASP A 109 4.14 4.20 -12.37
N LEU A 110 4.63 5.32 -12.91
CA LEU A 110 4.40 5.67 -14.32
C LEU A 110 5.12 4.75 -15.31
N ASN A 111 6.30 4.26 -14.94
CA ASN A 111 7.16 3.45 -15.83
C ASN A 111 7.16 1.96 -15.45
N SER A 112 6.39 1.56 -14.44
CA SER A 112 6.27 0.20 -13.92
C SER A 112 7.59 -0.41 -13.44
N ASN A 113 8.56 0.40 -13.02
CA ASN A 113 9.87 -0.09 -12.61
C ASN A 113 9.95 -0.50 -11.12
N ASN A 114 8.87 -0.27 -10.35
CA ASN A 114 8.76 -0.53 -8.92
C ASN A 114 9.77 0.25 -8.04
N ARG A 115 10.27 1.40 -8.52
CA ARG A 115 11.19 2.31 -7.82
C ARG A 115 10.57 3.68 -7.70
N SER A 116 10.82 4.38 -6.60
CA SER A 116 10.37 5.76 -6.44
C SER A 116 11.02 6.68 -7.48
N ASP A 117 10.22 7.20 -8.39
CA ASP A 117 10.63 8.15 -9.43
C ASP A 117 10.00 9.53 -9.16
N ARG A 118 10.71 10.63 -9.44
CA ARG A 118 10.14 12.00 -9.38
C ARG A 118 8.92 12.21 -10.29
N ARG A 119 8.75 11.34 -11.28
CA ARG A 119 7.65 11.37 -12.24
C ARG A 119 6.39 10.72 -11.67
N ASP A 120 6.54 9.80 -10.72
CA ASP A 120 5.44 9.10 -10.09
C ASP A 120 4.45 10.09 -9.48
N GLY A 121 3.23 9.61 -9.29
CA GLY A 121 2.24 10.32 -8.50
C GLY A 121 1.75 9.51 -7.34
N GLY A 122 0.91 10.12 -6.54
CA GLY A 122 0.29 9.45 -5.43
C GLY A 122 -0.78 10.28 -4.77
N GLY A 123 -1.41 9.72 -3.77
CA GLY A 123 -2.43 10.39 -2.99
C GLY A 123 -2.79 9.57 -1.77
N PHE A 124 -3.55 10.19 -0.87
CA PHE A 124 -3.93 9.58 0.39
C PHE A 124 -5.43 9.72 0.62
N SER A 125 -6.00 8.83 1.44
CA SER A 125 -7.36 9.01 1.95
C SER A 125 -7.49 10.38 2.63
N ARG A 126 -8.70 10.94 2.58
CA ARG A 126 -9.04 12.31 3.03
C ARG A 126 -8.38 13.46 2.26
N ASN A 127 -7.46 13.19 1.33
CA ASN A 127 -6.79 14.20 0.50
C ASN A 127 -6.22 15.36 1.32
N PRO A 128 -5.31 15.10 2.28
CA PRO A 128 -4.64 16.17 3.00
C PRO A 128 -3.79 17.02 2.03
N ASP A 129 -3.46 18.23 2.45
CA ASP A 129 -2.53 19.08 1.73
C ASP A 129 -1.12 18.48 1.82
N ILE A 130 -0.48 18.28 0.68
CA ILE A 130 0.90 17.80 0.58
C ILE A 130 1.76 18.85 -0.11
N SER A 131 3.02 18.94 0.29
CA SER A 131 3.96 19.92 -0.27
C SER A 131 5.37 19.36 -0.36
N PHE A 132 6.07 19.68 -1.45
CA PHE A 132 7.47 19.32 -1.61
C PHE A 132 8.38 20.48 -1.13
N PRO A 133 9.46 20.22 -0.39
CA PRO A 133 9.89 18.94 0.20
C PRO A 133 9.36 18.69 1.63
N PHE A 134 8.50 19.56 2.17
CA PHE A 134 8.22 19.62 3.61
C PHE A 134 7.16 18.64 4.11
N ASN A 135 6.15 18.31 3.30
CA ASN A 135 5.05 17.43 3.68
C ASN A 135 4.65 16.48 2.54
N MET A 136 5.51 15.52 2.22
CA MET A 136 5.20 14.48 1.22
C MET A 136 4.50 13.26 1.81
N GLU A 137 4.66 13.06 3.12
CA GLU A 137 4.14 11.94 3.89
C GLU A 137 3.30 12.54 5.04
N PRO A 138 2.02 12.85 4.81
CA PRO A 138 1.16 13.45 5.81
C PRO A 138 0.99 12.52 7.01
N ASP A 139 0.67 13.08 8.17
CA ASP A 139 0.49 12.30 9.40
C ASP A 139 -0.70 11.34 9.28
N TYR A 140 -0.64 10.20 9.98
CA TYR A 140 -1.73 9.24 9.98
C TYR A 140 -3.08 9.90 10.38
N GLY A 141 -3.07 10.84 11.32
CA GLY A 141 -4.26 11.57 11.75
C GLY A 141 -4.91 12.43 10.65
N GLU A 142 -4.15 12.87 9.65
CA GLU A 142 -4.64 13.66 8.53
C GLU A 142 -5.30 12.80 7.46
N VAL A 143 -4.83 11.56 7.30
CA VAL A 143 -5.32 10.62 6.28
C VAL A 143 -6.36 9.64 6.79
N ALA A 144 -6.39 9.38 8.10
CA ALA A 144 -7.20 8.32 8.67
C ALA A 144 -8.70 8.61 8.56
N PHE A 145 -9.45 7.67 8.03
CA PHE A 145 -10.91 7.69 8.00
C PHE A 145 -11.47 6.47 8.74
N ARG A 146 -12.72 6.57 9.19
CA ARG A 146 -13.43 5.46 9.84
C ARG A 146 -14.16 4.63 8.79
N ALA A 147 -13.80 3.36 8.67
CA ALA A 147 -14.51 2.37 7.88
C ALA A 147 -15.54 1.65 8.76
N ASN A 148 -16.77 1.56 8.26
CA ASN A 148 -17.84 0.77 8.87
C ASN A 148 -17.98 -0.58 8.15
N SER A 149 -18.78 -1.48 8.69
CA SER A 149 -19.18 -2.70 7.99
C SER A 149 -19.78 -2.38 6.62
N GLY A 150 -19.53 -3.24 5.64
CA GLY A 150 -19.93 -3.06 4.25
C GLY A 150 -18.92 -2.24 3.45
N VAL A 151 -19.43 -1.57 2.40
CA VAL A 151 -18.61 -0.86 1.41
C VAL A 151 -18.50 0.62 1.77
N ASN A 152 -17.27 1.10 1.89
CA ASN A 152 -16.95 2.48 2.23
C ASN A 152 -16.39 3.18 0.97
N ASN A 153 -17.07 4.22 0.50
CA ASN A 153 -16.60 4.98 -0.67
C ASN A 153 -15.46 5.93 -0.28
N VAL A 154 -14.30 5.80 -0.90
CA VAL A 154 -13.13 6.64 -0.62
C VAL A 154 -12.67 7.31 -1.91
N ARG A 155 -12.68 8.64 -1.92
CA ARG A 155 -12.19 9.43 -3.06
C ARG A 155 -10.75 9.86 -2.80
N ILE A 156 -9.84 9.53 -3.72
CA ILE A 156 -8.43 9.94 -3.65
C ILE A 156 -8.04 10.65 -4.94
N VAL A 157 -7.52 11.87 -4.81
CA VAL A 157 -6.99 12.68 -5.90
C VAL A 157 -5.49 12.45 -5.97
N LEU A 158 -5.01 12.11 -7.17
CA LEU A 158 -3.59 11.91 -7.42
C LEU A 158 -2.89 13.25 -7.65
N ASN A 159 -1.77 13.42 -6.99
CA ASN A 159 -0.87 14.55 -7.10
C ASN A 159 0.42 14.12 -7.80
N TYR A 160 1.04 15.05 -8.51
CA TYR A 160 2.29 14.83 -9.21
C TYR A 160 3.20 16.04 -9.02
N LEU A 161 4.51 15.79 -9.01
CA LEU A 161 5.50 16.88 -9.04
C LEU A 161 5.43 17.60 -10.40
N GLN A 162 5.13 18.88 -10.34
CA GLN A 162 5.00 19.82 -11.46
C GLN A 162 5.92 21.02 -11.19
N GLY A 163 7.10 21.00 -11.80
CA GLY A 163 8.16 21.95 -11.45
C GLY A 163 8.61 21.77 -10.00
N THR A 164 8.30 22.76 -9.15
CA THR A 164 8.58 22.77 -7.71
C THR A 164 7.37 22.44 -6.84
N SER A 165 6.18 22.31 -7.42
CA SER A 165 4.93 22.07 -6.69
C SER A 165 4.47 20.63 -6.82
N VAL A 166 3.79 20.10 -5.80
CA VAL A 166 3.10 18.81 -5.85
C VAL A 166 1.61 19.09 -5.78
N GLU A 167 0.91 18.91 -6.89
CA GLU A 167 -0.51 19.25 -7.00
C GLU A 167 -1.21 18.31 -8.00
N PRO A 168 -2.56 18.28 -8.04
CA PRO A 168 -3.30 17.53 -9.03
C PRO A 168 -3.00 18.04 -10.45
N ILE A 169 -3.07 17.16 -11.44
CA ILE A 169 -2.96 17.61 -12.83
C ILE A 169 -4.23 18.41 -13.18
N ARG A 170 -4.03 19.67 -13.58
CA ARG A 170 -5.13 20.54 -14.04
C ARG A 170 -5.73 20.00 -15.34
N ARG A 171 -7.01 20.31 -15.55
CA ARG A 171 -7.74 19.97 -16.78
C ARG A 171 -7.36 20.90 -17.91
#